data_AF-A0A367QYT4-F1
#
_entry.id   AF-A0A367QYT4-F1
#
_cell.length_a   1.000
_cell.length_b   1.000
_cell.length_c   1.000
_cell.angle_alpha   90.00
_cell.angle_beta   90.00
_cell.angle_gamma   90.00
#
_symmetry.space_group_name_H-M   'P 1'
#
loop_
_entity.id
_entity.type
_entity.pdbx_description
1 polymer ?
#
loop_
_entity_poly.entity_id
_entity_poly.type
_entity_poly.pdbx_seq_one_letter_code
_entity_poly.pdbx_strand_id
1 'polypeptide(L)'
;MGNVYAFLDGDNIGERFLELLNKNLTFEATLLSENIKIAIFEIDKFITSKNDISLIISGGDDVLIKYDYSKYGTDILEEIILLFKKHTGLSMSCGVGLSIEQSIINLDAAKKKGKNRIENSLKSISTKMIKSTTIYLFVTSDIPDVYVNSIIYCTEDERCSLKEVCFLSITRDKGQRTELENQLQNIRDRVVKQLELLQNGKYLYQDFNTKQWSDKDIDIQSHQKLRYAQTNSCAFNFNVILYDNLESTIVNYKTRSELCIFDISGLVKSFMLDVYTILRTNNIDEIYTFEIKRKGRYYDDRDLIHNLSLDHNEYEYVPLIKSSYISKSLIISSSNDSLNLGYVDTINKLIESYSDEFARFWLLIIFLVAVTVLAICVIIVINDGWSWLEPWTFLGLGPALYVVALLVRIFWKRELSVNPDFLYNRLKVWKSKKIKQDLNIN
;
A
#
# COMPACT_ATOMS: atom_id res chain seq x y z
N MET A 1 19.68 29.90 -6.16
CA MET A 1 19.49 28.46 -6.48
C MET A 1 20.82 27.90 -6.98
N GLY A 2 21.17 26.67 -6.60
CA GLY A 2 22.47 26.11 -6.96
C GLY A 2 22.55 25.61 -8.40
N ASN A 3 23.68 24.98 -8.72
CA ASN A 3 23.85 24.21 -9.96
C ASN A 3 22.81 23.08 -10.03
N VAL A 4 22.17 22.93 -11.19
CA VAL A 4 21.22 21.86 -11.52
C VAL A 4 21.71 21.04 -12.70
N TYR A 5 21.08 19.89 -12.93
CA TYR A 5 21.28 19.03 -14.08
C TYR A 5 20.06 19.10 -14.99
N ALA A 6 20.26 19.16 -16.30
CA ALA A 6 19.20 19.03 -17.28
C ALA A 6 19.56 17.95 -18.30
N PHE A 7 18.64 16.99 -18.47
CA PHE A 7 18.76 15.92 -19.44
C PHE A 7 17.70 16.10 -20.52
N LEU A 8 18.15 16.23 -21.76
CA LEU A 8 17.33 16.43 -22.94
C LEU A 8 17.46 15.21 -23.86
N ASP A 9 16.34 14.81 -24.43
CA ASP A 9 16.29 13.68 -25.36
C ASP A 9 15.26 13.94 -26.47
N GLY A 10 15.57 13.48 -27.67
CA GLY A 10 14.74 13.60 -28.86
C GLY A 10 13.41 12.86 -28.72
N ASP A 11 12.34 13.49 -29.21
CA ASP A 11 11.02 12.87 -29.23
C ASP A 11 10.81 12.12 -30.55
N ASN A 12 10.42 10.85 -30.44
CA ASN A 12 10.03 9.99 -31.57
C ASN A 12 11.13 9.76 -32.63
N ILE A 13 12.41 9.94 -32.28
CA ILE A 13 13.52 9.75 -33.22
C ILE A 13 13.50 8.33 -33.81
N GLY A 14 13.44 7.31 -32.94
CA GLY A 14 13.35 5.90 -33.37
C GLY A 14 12.10 5.59 -34.21
N GLU A 15 10.93 6.10 -33.80
CA GLU A 15 9.68 5.92 -34.56
C GLU A 15 9.76 6.56 -35.95
N ARG A 16 10.40 7.73 -36.05
CA ARG A 16 10.56 8.43 -37.32
C ARG A 16 11.51 7.70 -38.26
N PHE A 17 12.62 7.16 -37.75
CA PHE A 17 13.51 6.30 -38.54
C PHE A 17 12.76 5.06 -39.03
N LEU A 18 12.00 4.40 -38.17
CA LEU A 18 11.22 3.23 -38.53
C LEU A 18 10.20 3.54 -39.65
N GLU A 19 9.50 4.67 -39.56
CA GLU A 19 8.55 5.10 -40.59
C GLU A 19 9.22 5.31 -41.95
N LEU A 20 10.37 6.00 -41.98
CA LEU A 20 11.10 6.28 -43.22
C LEU A 20 11.63 4.98 -43.86
N LEU A 21 12.20 4.10 -43.05
CA LEU A 21 12.73 2.82 -43.52
C LEU A 21 11.61 1.90 -44.03
N ASN A 22 10.46 1.84 -43.35
CA ASN A 22 9.31 1.06 -43.80
C ASN A 22 8.74 1.56 -45.14
N LYS A 23 8.90 2.85 -45.45
CA LYS A 23 8.53 3.46 -46.74
C LYS A 23 9.63 3.35 -47.80
N ASN A 24 10.74 2.68 -47.52
CA ASN A 24 11.95 2.60 -48.35
C ASN A 24 12.55 3.98 -48.70
N LEU A 25 12.37 4.97 -47.82
CA LEU A 25 12.90 6.34 -47.96
C LEU A 25 14.28 6.44 -47.30
N THR A 26 15.26 5.71 -47.86
CA THR A 26 16.61 5.57 -47.27
C THR A 26 17.43 6.86 -47.35
N PHE A 27 17.21 7.68 -48.38
CA PHE A 27 17.86 8.98 -48.51
C PHE A 27 17.40 9.95 -47.41
N GLU A 28 16.10 10.01 -47.15
CA GLU A 28 15.50 10.84 -46.11
C GLU A 28 15.90 10.38 -44.71
N ALA A 29 16.03 9.07 -44.49
CA ALA A 29 16.58 8.53 -43.25
C ALA A 29 18.04 8.95 -43.05
N THR A 30 18.85 8.90 -44.11
CA THR A 30 20.25 9.35 -44.06
C THR A 30 20.32 10.86 -43.76
N LEU A 31 19.50 11.65 -44.44
CA LEU A 31 19.41 13.09 -44.22
C LEU A 31 18.99 13.43 -42.78
N LEU A 32 18.02 12.71 -42.21
CA LEU A 32 17.62 12.89 -40.82
C LEU A 32 18.78 12.58 -39.85
N SER A 33 19.51 11.49 -40.08
CA SER A 33 20.69 11.13 -39.27
C SER A 33 21.77 12.22 -39.32
N GLU A 34 22.07 12.75 -40.50
CA GLU A 34 23.01 13.85 -40.66
C GLU A 34 22.52 15.14 -39.99
N ASN A 35 21.23 15.47 -40.12
CA ASN A 35 20.65 16.63 -39.47
C ASN A 35 20.70 16.54 -37.94
N ILE A 36 20.53 15.34 -37.36
CA ILE A 36 20.69 15.12 -35.92
C ILE A 36 22.14 15.37 -35.50
N LYS A 37 23.13 14.85 -36.25
CA LYS A 37 24.55 15.12 -35.97
C LYS A 37 24.88 16.61 -36.00
N ILE A 38 24.38 17.32 -37.02
CA ILE A 38 24.55 18.77 -37.14
C ILE A 38 23.91 19.50 -35.95
N ALA A 39 22.68 19.12 -35.58
CA ALA A 39 21.96 19.69 -34.45
C ALA A 39 22.75 19.56 -33.15
N ILE A 40 23.20 18.35 -32.82
CA ILE A 40 23.97 18.08 -31.60
C ILE A 40 25.31 18.82 -31.61
N PHE A 41 25.99 18.89 -32.74
CA PHE A 41 27.24 19.64 -32.87
C PHE A 41 27.04 21.15 -32.67
N GLU A 42 25.95 21.73 -33.17
CA GLU A 42 25.61 23.13 -32.90
C GLU A 42 25.23 23.37 -31.44
N ILE A 43 24.50 22.43 -30.83
CA ILE A 43 24.16 22.48 -29.40
C ILE A 43 25.43 22.42 -28.54
N ASP A 44 26.37 21.53 -28.85
CA ASP A 44 27.67 21.44 -28.17
C ASP A 44 28.44 22.75 -28.27
N LYS A 45 28.58 23.34 -29.46
CA LYS A 45 29.20 24.66 -29.65
C LYS A 45 28.50 25.75 -28.86
N PHE A 46 27.17 25.77 -28.89
CA PHE A 46 26.37 26.74 -28.17
C PHE A 46 26.61 26.65 -26.65
N ILE A 47 26.59 25.44 -26.09
CA ILE A 47 26.85 25.20 -24.66
C ILE A 47 28.29 25.55 -24.29
N THR A 48 29.26 25.08 -25.07
CA THR A 48 30.69 25.33 -24.83
C THR A 48 31.07 26.81 -24.94
N SER A 49 30.29 27.62 -25.67
CA SER A 49 30.47 29.09 -25.69
C SER A 49 30.10 29.79 -24.37
N LYS A 50 29.49 29.07 -23.42
CA LYS A 50 29.08 29.57 -22.11
C LYS A 50 30.01 29.00 -21.03
N ASN A 51 30.83 29.87 -20.42
CA ASN A 51 31.85 29.45 -19.44
C ASN A 51 31.29 28.79 -18.16
N ASP A 52 30.00 28.96 -17.86
CA ASP A 52 29.38 28.51 -16.60
C ASP A 52 28.45 27.30 -16.79
N ILE A 53 28.60 26.58 -17.91
CA ILE A 53 27.81 25.39 -18.23
C ILE A 53 28.76 24.25 -18.53
N SER A 54 28.58 23.15 -17.81
CA SER A 54 29.33 21.92 -18.04
C SER A 54 28.49 21.00 -18.91
N LEU A 55 28.95 20.74 -20.13
CA LEU A 55 28.44 19.64 -20.94
C LEU A 55 28.99 18.32 -20.41
N ILE A 56 28.11 17.35 -20.14
CA ILE A 56 28.47 16.03 -19.59
C ILE A 56 28.30 14.95 -20.65
N ILE A 57 27.16 14.97 -21.36
CA ILE A 57 26.85 14.02 -22.45
C ILE A 57 26.33 14.82 -23.65
N SER A 58 26.79 14.44 -24.83
CA SER A 58 26.31 14.94 -26.12
C SER A 58 26.53 13.84 -27.16
N GLY A 59 25.45 13.17 -27.58
CA GLY A 59 25.57 12.07 -28.53
C GLY A 59 24.21 11.50 -28.94
N GLY A 60 24.07 11.13 -30.21
CA GLY A 60 22.78 10.68 -30.75
C GLY A 60 21.77 11.82 -30.71
N ASP A 61 20.69 11.66 -29.95
CA ASP A 61 19.68 12.65 -29.63
C ASP A 61 19.70 13.09 -28.16
N ASP A 62 20.66 12.58 -27.37
CA ASP A 62 20.81 12.82 -25.94
C ASP A 62 21.78 13.97 -25.62
N VAL A 63 21.37 14.87 -24.72
CA VAL A 63 22.21 15.96 -24.19
C VAL A 63 22.04 16.09 -22.68
N LEU A 64 23.13 15.95 -21.92
CA LEU A 64 23.16 16.16 -20.46
C LEU A 64 24.07 17.34 -20.12
N ILE A 65 23.53 18.34 -19.44
CA ILE A 65 24.27 19.51 -18.97
C ILE A 65 24.12 19.73 -17.46
N LYS A 66 25.10 20.41 -16.89
CA LYS A 66 25.04 21.02 -15.56
C LYS A 66 25.23 22.52 -15.67
N TYR A 67 24.32 23.29 -15.07
CA TYR A 67 24.33 24.76 -15.19
C TYR A 67 23.76 25.44 -13.94
N ASP A 68 24.06 26.73 -13.76
CA ASP A 68 23.46 27.54 -12.70
C ASP A 68 22.04 27.96 -13.08
N TYR A 69 21.06 27.35 -12.41
CA TYR A 69 19.65 27.63 -12.64
C TYR A 69 19.27 29.07 -12.31
N SER A 70 19.93 29.72 -11.34
CA SER A 70 19.63 31.12 -10.99
C SER A 70 20.01 32.08 -12.08
N LYS A 71 21.02 31.73 -12.88
CA LYS A 71 21.58 32.60 -13.92
C LYS A 71 20.87 32.43 -15.25
N TYR A 72 20.56 31.18 -15.63
CA TYR A 72 20.04 30.86 -16.97
C TYR A 72 18.58 30.40 -16.99
N GLY A 73 18.01 29.98 -15.84
CA GLY A 73 16.62 29.52 -15.77
C GLY A 73 16.31 28.38 -16.75
N THR A 74 15.14 28.43 -17.37
CA THR A 74 14.72 27.50 -18.43
C THR A 74 15.06 28.00 -19.84
N ASP A 75 15.41 29.28 -20.00
CA ASP A 75 15.60 29.93 -21.30
C ASP A 75 16.67 29.23 -22.14
N ILE A 76 17.77 28.82 -21.50
CA ILE A 76 18.84 28.10 -22.18
C ILE A 76 18.41 26.74 -22.72
N LEU A 77 17.48 26.07 -22.03
CA LEU A 77 16.94 24.79 -22.44
C LEU A 77 16.01 24.97 -23.64
N GLU A 78 15.22 26.03 -23.64
CA GLU A 78 14.38 26.39 -24.78
C GLU A 78 15.22 26.71 -26.02
N GLU A 79 16.34 27.42 -25.86
CA GLU A 79 17.30 27.65 -26.96
C GLU A 79 17.87 26.34 -27.53
N ILE A 80 18.25 25.39 -26.68
CA ILE A 80 18.73 24.07 -27.11
C ILE A 80 17.63 23.31 -27.89
N ILE A 81 16.41 23.29 -27.36
CA ILE A 81 15.26 22.63 -28.01
C ILE A 81 14.97 23.28 -29.37
N LEU A 82 15.06 24.61 -29.47
CA LEU A 82 14.87 25.33 -30.72
C LEU A 82 15.98 25.03 -31.75
N LEU A 83 17.24 24.94 -31.32
CA LEU A 83 18.35 24.54 -32.19
C LEU A 83 18.14 23.13 -32.74
N PHE A 84 17.75 22.17 -31.88
CA PHE A 84 17.45 20.82 -32.33
C PHE A 84 16.33 20.80 -33.36
N LYS A 85 15.21 21.44 -33.04
CA LYS A 85 14.02 21.50 -33.91
C LYS A 85 14.29 22.19 -35.24
N LYS A 86 15.15 23.21 -35.26
CA LYS A 86 15.54 23.93 -36.48
C LYS A 86 16.19 23.01 -37.51
N HIS A 87 17.04 22.08 -37.07
CA HIS A 87 17.77 21.18 -37.96
C HIS A 87 17.02 19.89 -38.27
N THR A 88 16.34 19.31 -37.28
CA THR A 88 15.71 17.99 -37.42
C THR A 88 14.22 18.07 -37.77
N GLY A 89 13.56 19.19 -37.46
CA GLY A 89 12.10 19.32 -37.51
C GLY A 89 11.38 18.58 -36.37
N LEU A 90 12.11 17.91 -35.47
CA LEU A 90 11.59 17.10 -34.37
C LEU A 90 11.69 17.86 -33.04
N SER A 91 10.88 17.47 -32.06
CA SER A 91 10.94 18.07 -30.72
C SER A 91 11.92 17.32 -29.82
N MET A 92 12.28 17.96 -28.69
CA MET A 92 12.95 17.31 -27.57
C MET A 92 12.12 17.49 -26.30
N SER A 93 12.19 16.51 -25.42
CA SER A 93 11.72 16.63 -24.05
C SER A 93 12.91 16.86 -23.13
N CYS A 94 12.69 17.56 -22.01
CA CYS A 94 13.75 17.89 -21.06
C CYS A 94 13.28 17.68 -19.62
N GLY A 95 14.14 17.07 -18.80
CA GLY A 95 13.96 16.99 -17.35
C GLY A 95 15.04 17.76 -16.61
N VAL A 96 14.65 18.64 -15.69
CA VAL A 96 15.58 19.44 -14.86
C VAL A 96 15.55 18.95 -13.42
N GLY A 97 16.70 18.71 -12.80
CA GLY A 97 16.80 18.16 -11.45
C GLY A 97 18.03 18.62 -10.66
N LEU A 98 17.99 18.46 -9.33
CA LEU A 98 19.14 18.76 -8.46
C LEU A 98 20.26 17.70 -8.56
N SER A 99 19.96 16.54 -9.13
CA SER A 99 20.90 15.46 -9.45
C SER A 99 20.61 14.90 -10.84
N ILE A 100 21.51 14.07 -11.36
CA ILE A 100 21.35 13.41 -12.67
C ILE A 100 20.13 12.49 -12.65
N GLU A 101 19.94 11.70 -11.59
CA GLU A 101 18.81 10.79 -11.42
C GLU A 101 17.48 11.55 -11.46
N GLN A 102 17.40 12.70 -10.77
CA GLN A 102 16.21 13.53 -10.79
C GLN A 102 15.92 14.11 -12.18
N SER A 103 16.96 14.48 -12.93
CA SER A 103 16.80 14.96 -14.31
C SER A 103 16.25 13.86 -15.24
N ILE A 104 16.68 12.60 -15.06
CA ILE A 104 16.16 11.43 -15.80
C ILE A 104 14.68 11.18 -15.47
N ILE A 105 14.32 11.17 -14.18
CA ILE A 105 12.93 10.96 -13.75
C ILE A 105 12.02 12.06 -14.32
N ASN A 106 12.47 13.31 -14.27
CA ASN A 106 11.71 14.43 -14.81
C ASN A 106 11.61 14.35 -16.34
N LEU A 107 12.63 13.86 -17.04
CA LEU A 107 12.60 13.64 -18.48
C LEU A 107 11.55 12.56 -18.85
N ASP A 108 11.52 11.44 -18.13
CA ASP A 108 10.50 10.41 -18.31
C ASP A 108 9.08 10.96 -18.07
N ALA A 109 8.90 11.77 -17.02
CA ALA A 109 7.65 12.47 -16.76
C ALA A 109 7.27 13.44 -17.89
N ALA A 110 8.23 14.19 -18.45
CA ALA A 110 8.03 15.08 -19.59
C ALA A 110 7.51 14.30 -20.81
N LYS A 111 8.13 13.15 -21.11
CA LYS A 111 7.73 12.27 -22.21
C LYS A 111 6.33 11.68 -22.01
N LYS A 112 6.03 11.18 -20.81
CA LYS A 112 4.70 10.61 -20.48
C LYS A 112 3.57 11.64 -20.52
N LYS A 113 3.84 12.89 -20.17
CA LYS A 113 2.83 13.97 -20.18
C LYS A 113 2.53 14.53 -21.57
N GLY A 114 3.12 13.98 -22.63
CA GLY A 114 2.84 14.37 -24.01
C GLY A 114 4.00 15.02 -24.75
N LYS A 115 5.25 14.82 -24.29
CA LYS A 115 6.49 15.21 -24.99
C LYS A 115 6.63 16.75 -25.22
N ASN A 116 7.68 17.19 -25.91
CA ASN A 116 7.98 18.58 -26.27
C ASN A 116 7.79 19.57 -25.11
N ARG A 117 8.37 19.26 -23.94
CA ARG A 117 8.23 20.09 -22.75
C ARG A 117 9.42 19.95 -21.81
N ILE A 118 9.58 20.97 -20.97
CA ILE A 118 10.53 20.98 -19.88
C ILE A 118 9.76 20.64 -18.60
N GLU A 119 10.09 19.52 -17.96
CA GLU A 119 9.58 19.18 -16.64
C GLU A 119 10.59 19.63 -15.59
N ASN A 120 10.18 20.64 -14.83
CA ASN A 120 11.02 21.31 -13.86
C ASN A 120 10.46 21.14 -12.44
N SER A 121 10.38 19.89 -12.00
CA SER A 121 9.93 19.59 -10.64
C SER A 121 11.11 19.78 -9.66
N LEU A 122 11.50 21.04 -9.44
CA LEU A 122 12.51 21.44 -8.43
C LEU A 122 11.94 21.47 -7.01
N LYS A 123 10.80 20.82 -6.78
CA LYS A 123 10.48 20.41 -5.42
C LYS A 123 11.72 19.69 -4.94
N SER A 124 12.19 20.01 -3.72
CA SER A 124 13.08 19.09 -3.00
C SER A 124 12.49 17.74 -3.32
N ILE A 125 13.25 16.87 -3.96
CA ILE A 125 12.93 15.46 -3.94
C ILE A 125 12.62 15.31 -2.45
N SER A 126 11.35 15.14 -2.08
CA SER A 126 11.09 14.31 -0.93
C SER A 126 11.76 13.09 -1.47
N THR A 127 13.03 12.90 -1.08
CA THR A 127 13.82 11.71 -1.29
C THR A 127 12.73 10.68 -1.21
N LYS A 128 12.41 10.02 -2.33
CA LYS A 128 11.50 8.87 -2.28
C LYS A 128 12.23 8.03 -1.27
N MET A 129 11.85 8.21 0.02
CA MET A 129 12.81 8.08 1.11
C MET A 129 13.18 6.64 0.92
N ILE A 130 14.44 6.36 0.56
CA ILE A 130 14.80 4.99 0.28
C ILE A 130 14.61 4.35 1.64
N LYS A 131 13.43 3.74 1.80
CA LYS A 131 13.00 3.32 3.12
C LYS A 131 13.90 2.15 3.40
N SER A 132 14.49 2.16 4.58
CA SER A 132 14.98 0.92 5.16
C SER A 132 13.87 -0.11 4.99
N THR A 133 14.19 -1.23 4.36
CA THR A 133 13.20 -2.22 3.97
C THR A 133 13.55 -3.55 4.57
N THR A 134 12.55 -4.15 5.18
CA THR A 134 12.61 -5.50 5.73
C THR A 134 11.66 -6.39 4.96
N ILE A 135 12.18 -7.49 4.42
CA ILE A 135 11.36 -8.48 3.72
C ILE A 135 11.09 -9.64 4.66
N TYR A 136 9.81 -9.99 4.78
CA TYR A 136 9.32 -11.14 5.51
C TYR A 136 8.97 -12.25 4.52
N LEU A 137 9.80 -13.28 4.45
CA LEU A 137 9.64 -14.41 3.53
C LEU A 137 8.97 -15.58 4.24
N PHE A 138 7.76 -15.97 3.83
CA PHE A 138 7.15 -17.19 4.35
C PHE A 138 7.80 -18.44 3.73
N VAL A 139 8.25 -19.35 4.59
CA VAL A 139 9.07 -20.51 4.22
C VAL A 139 8.29 -21.81 4.38
N THR A 140 8.33 -22.65 3.33
CA THR A 140 7.79 -24.02 3.32
C THR A 140 8.64 -25.00 2.53
N SER A 141 9.53 -24.50 1.67
CA SER A 141 10.40 -25.30 0.84
C SER A 141 11.82 -25.26 1.39
N ASP A 142 12.51 -26.38 1.31
CA ASP A 142 13.94 -26.48 1.62
C ASP A 142 14.84 -25.97 0.48
N ILE A 143 14.25 -25.65 -0.67
CA ILE A 143 14.99 -25.20 -1.87
C ILE A 143 15.19 -23.68 -1.81
N PRO A 144 16.46 -23.20 -1.84
CA PRO A 144 16.76 -21.78 -1.66
C PRO A 144 16.29 -20.89 -2.82
N ASP A 145 16.17 -21.43 -4.03
CA ASP A 145 15.90 -20.67 -5.27
C ASP A 145 14.65 -19.81 -5.19
N VAL A 146 13.61 -20.34 -4.52
CA VAL A 146 12.32 -19.66 -4.33
C VAL A 146 12.51 -18.33 -3.59
N TYR A 147 13.44 -18.30 -2.64
CA TYR A 147 13.70 -17.14 -1.78
C TYR A 147 14.73 -16.19 -2.40
N VAL A 148 15.74 -16.75 -3.07
CA VAL A 148 16.81 -15.97 -3.72
C VAL A 148 16.24 -14.99 -4.74
N ASN A 149 15.28 -15.43 -5.55
CA ASN A 149 14.65 -14.58 -6.56
C ASN A 149 13.94 -13.36 -5.94
N SER A 150 13.15 -13.56 -4.89
CA SER A 150 12.46 -12.46 -4.19
C SER A 150 13.43 -11.48 -3.53
N ILE A 151 14.49 -11.99 -2.88
CA ILE A 151 15.52 -11.16 -2.24
C ILE A 151 16.19 -10.27 -3.27
N ILE A 152 16.63 -10.86 -4.39
CA ILE A 152 17.38 -10.15 -5.42
C ILE A 152 16.50 -9.17 -6.21
N TYR A 153 15.23 -9.51 -6.42
CA TYR A 153 14.29 -8.55 -6.98
C TYR A 153 14.16 -7.31 -6.09
N CYS A 154 14.05 -7.51 -4.78
CA CYS A 154 13.88 -6.40 -3.83
C CYS A 154 15.17 -5.62 -3.56
N THR A 155 16.36 -6.18 -3.81
CA THR A 155 17.62 -5.39 -3.75
C THR A 155 17.73 -4.40 -4.91
N GLU A 156 17.13 -4.71 -6.06
CA GLU A 156 17.18 -3.84 -7.25
C GLU A 156 16.04 -2.83 -7.33
N ASP A 157 15.02 -2.99 -6.51
CA ASP A 157 13.89 -2.08 -6.52
C ASP A 157 14.29 -0.70 -5.96
N GLU A 158 14.30 0.29 -6.85
CA GLU A 158 14.66 1.68 -6.55
C GLU A 158 13.81 2.34 -5.45
N ARG A 159 12.71 1.70 -5.03
CA ARG A 159 11.86 2.15 -3.91
C ARG A 159 12.47 1.83 -2.54
N CYS A 160 13.38 0.87 -2.44
CA CYS A 160 13.84 0.33 -1.16
C CYS A 160 15.36 0.19 -1.07
N SER A 161 15.87 0.29 0.17
CA SER A 161 17.20 -0.21 0.52
C SER A 161 16.96 -1.40 1.43
N LEU A 162 17.18 -2.60 0.89
CA LEU A 162 17.05 -3.83 1.66
C LEU A 162 18.08 -3.81 2.81
N LYS A 163 17.57 -3.89 4.05
CA LYS A 163 18.40 -3.97 5.26
C LYS A 163 18.34 -5.34 5.89
N GLU A 164 17.18 -5.95 5.87
CA GLU A 164 16.94 -7.20 6.55
C GLU A 164 16.02 -8.13 5.75
N VAL A 165 16.33 -9.42 5.82
CA VAL A 165 15.50 -10.52 5.34
C VAL A 165 15.16 -11.40 6.53
N CYS A 166 13.88 -11.55 6.82
CA CYS A 166 13.37 -12.36 7.92
C CYS A 166 12.58 -13.56 7.37
N PHE A 167 13.08 -14.77 7.61
CA PHE A 167 12.41 -16.02 7.23
C PHE A 167 11.35 -16.39 8.27
N LEU A 168 10.10 -16.58 7.83
CA LEU A 168 8.95 -16.84 8.69
C LEU A 168 8.39 -18.24 8.46
N SER A 169 8.11 -18.95 9.55
CA SER A 169 7.28 -20.16 9.54
C SER A 169 6.13 -20.03 10.54
N ILE A 170 5.03 -20.73 10.28
CA ILE A 170 3.82 -20.70 11.13
C ILE A 170 3.55 -22.11 11.64
N THR A 171 3.33 -22.26 12.95
CA THR A 171 2.90 -23.53 13.54
C THR A 171 1.75 -23.38 14.52
N ARG A 172 0.87 -24.38 14.54
CA ARG A 172 -0.19 -24.51 15.57
C ARG A 172 0.32 -25.24 16.81
N ASP A 173 1.37 -26.04 16.68
CA ASP A 173 1.90 -26.87 17.75
C ASP A 173 3.12 -26.21 18.41
N LYS A 174 2.97 -25.84 19.69
CA LYS A 174 4.07 -25.27 20.50
C LYS A 174 5.25 -26.23 20.63
N GLY A 175 5.01 -27.54 20.61
CA GLY A 175 6.04 -28.57 20.70
C GLY A 175 6.95 -28.63 19.47
N GLN A 176 6.45 -28.22 18.30
CA GLN A 176 7.22 -28.21 17.04
C GLN A 176 8.07 -26.97 16.85
N ARG A 177 7.99 -25.99 17.76
CA ARG A 177 8.66 -24.70 17.61
C ARG A 177 10.16 -24.85 17.42
N THR A 178 10.83 -25.62 18.28
CA THR A 178 12.29 -25.79 18.24
C THR A 178 12.74 -26.55 16.98
N GLU A 179 11.96 -27.53 16.53
CA GLU A 179 12.25 -28.23 15.28
C GLU A 179 12.16 -27.29 14.08
N LEU A 180 11.12 -26.46 14.02
CA LEU A 180 10.94 -25.47 12.97
C LEU A 180 11.98 -24.34 13.02
N GLU A 181 12.43 -23.95 14.22
CA GLU A 181 13.54 -22.99 14.38
C GLU A 181 14.83 -23.55 13.76
N ASN A 182 15.15 -24.83 14.01
CA ASN A 182 16.29 -25.50 13.39
C ASN A 182 16.14 -25.63 11.87
N GLN A 183 14.94 -25.97 11.38
CA GLN A 183 14.66 -26.04 9.94
C GLN A 183 14.82 -24.67 9.26
N LEU A 184 14.25 -23.61 9.84
CA LEU A 184 14.40 -22.24 9.34
C LEU A 184 15.86 -21.79 9.34
N GLN A 185 16.61 -22.13 10.39
CA GLN A 185 18.04 -21.84 10.45
C GLN A 185 18.79 -22.51 9.28
N ASN A 186 18.54 -23.79 9.03
CA ASN A 186 19.15 -24.52 7.91
C ASN A 186 18.74 -23.94 6.54
N ILE A 187 17.51 -23.47 6.39
CA ILE A 187 17.05 -22.83 5.14
C ILE A 187 17.72 -21.47 4.95
N ARG A 188 17.77 -20.64 6.00
CA ARG A 188 18.48 -19.36 6.01
C ARG A 188 19.94 -19.56 5.58
N ASP A 189 20.64 -20.49 6.22
CA ASP A 189 22.06 -20.72 5.96
C ASP A 189 22.30 -21.21 4.52
N ARG A 190 21.39 -22.02 3.96
CA ARG A 190 21.43 -22.41 2.55
C ARG A 190 21.16 -21.25 1.59
N VAL A 191 20.20 -20.36 1.90
CA VAL A 191 19.92 -19.17 1.07
C VAL A 191 21.13 -18.23 1.07
N VAL A 192 21.71 -17.97 2.24
CA VAL A 192 22.94 -17.16 2.35
C VAL A 192 24.08 -17.79 1.56
N LYS A 193 24.32 -19.09 1.73
CA LYS A 193 25.34 -19.83 0.95
C LYS A 193 25.09 -19.75 -0.55
N GLN A 194 23.84 -19.91 -1.00
CA GLN A 194 23.47 -19.79 -2.41
C GLN A 194 23.77 -18.38 -2.95
N LEU A 195 23.44 -17.32 -2.21
CA LEU A 195 23.74 -15.93 -2.59
C LEU A 195 25.25 -15.70 -2.70
N GLU A 196 26.06 -16.22 -1.77
CA GLU A 196 27.52 -16.14 -1.80
C GLU A 196 28.13 -16.93 -2.98
N LEU A 197 27.62 -18.13 -3.25
CA LEU A 197 28.08 -18.95 -4.38
C LEU A 197 27.78 -18.26 -5.72
N LEU A 198 26.62 -17.64 -5.86
CA LEU A 198 26.22 -16.96 -7.11
C LEU A 198 27.12 -15.75 -7.42
N GLN A 199 27.65 -15.06 -6.42
CA GLN A 199 28.67 -14.00 -6.61
C GLN A 199 29.94 -14.54 -7.28
N ASN A 200 30.22 -15.82 -7.10
CA ASN A 200 31.41 -16.49 -7.63
C ASN A 200 31.13 -17.31 -8.91
N GLY A 201 29.90 -17.33 -9.43
CA GLY A 201 29.52 -18.19 -10.56
C GLY A 201 29.32 -19.65 -10.19
N LYS A 202 28.88 -19.90 -8.95
CA LYS A 202 28.56 -21.25 -8.45
C LYS A 202 27.10 -21.32 -8.00
N TYR A 203 26.57 -22.53 -7.95
CA TYR A 203 25.20 -22.83 -7.57
C TYR A 203 25.16 -23.94 -6.53
N LEU A 204 24.32 -23.81 -5.50
CA LEU A 204 24.12 -24.84 -4.50
C LEU A 204 23.11 -25.87 -5.03
N TYR A 205 23.62 -26.94 -5.63
CA TYR A 205 22.81 -27.99 -6.23
C TYR A 205 22.40 -29.02 -5.18
N GLN A 206 21.11 -29.43 -5.20
CA GLN A 206 20.65 -30.60 -4.47
C GLN A 206 20.47 -31.77 -5.42
N ASP A 207 21.16 -32.88 -5.14
CA ASP A 207 20.92 -34.12 -5.86
C ASP A 207 19.54 -34.69 -5.49
N PHE A 208 18.70 -34.94 -6.50
CA PHE A 208 17.33 -35.38 -6.28
C PHE A 208 17.22 -36.75 -5.61
N ASN A 209 18.20 -37.64 -5.86
CA ASN A 209 18.20 -39.02 -5.39
C ASN A 209 18.79 -39.13 -3.98
N THR A 210 19.92 -38.46 -3.74
CA THR A 210 20.66 -38.56 -2.47
C THR A 210 20.28 -37.48 -1.47
N LYS A 211 19.60 -36.41 -1.92
CA LYS A 211 19.28 -35.19 -1.14
C LYS A 211 20.50 -34.45 -0.60
N GLN A 212 21.70 -34.81 -1.06
CA GLN A 212 22.95 -34.15 -0.69
C GLN A 212 23.13 -32.85 -1.47
N TRP A 213 23.75 -31.88 -0.81
CA TRP A 213 24.04 -30.57 -1.37
C TRP A 213 25.49 -30.51 -1.84
N SER A 214 25.71 -29.99 -3.04
CA SER A 214 27.04 -29.79 -3.63
C SER A 214 27.11 -28.47 -4.38
N ASP A 215 28.32 -27.94 -4.53
CA ASP A 215 28.56 -26.73 -5.28
C ASP A 215 28.79 -27.10 -6.75
N LYS A 216 28.06 -26.45 -7.67
CA LYS A 216 28.13 -26.67 -9.12
C LYS A 216 28.53 -25.37 -9.80
N ASP A 217 29.54 -25.40 -10.67
CA ASP A 217 29.89 -24.23 -11.48
C ASP A 217 28.78 -23.95 -12.52
N ILE A 218 28.42 -22.67 -12.65
CA ILE A 218 27.43 -22.20 -13.62
C ILE A 218 27.93 -20.94 -14.32
N ASP A 219 27.47 -20.73 -15.55
CA ASP A 219 27.85 -19.54 -16.32
C ASP A 219 26.97 -18.35 -15.90
N ILE A 220 27.60 -17.33 -15.32
CA ILE A 220 26.95 -16.07 -14.92
C ILE A 220 27.80 -14.91 -15.40
N GLN A 221 27.18 -13.96 -16.09
CA GLN A 221 27.85 -12.75 -16.55
C GLN A 221 28.31 -11.88 -15.37
N SER A 222 29.45 -11.20 -15.50
CA SER A 222 30.08 -10.45 -14.40
C SER A 222 29.17 -9.40 -13.76
N HIS A 223 28.31 -8.72 -14.55
CA HIS A 223 27.38 -7.74 -14.00
C HIS A 223 26.28 -8.40 -13.14
N GLN A 224 25.83 -9.62 -13.51
CA GLN A 224 24.89 -10.40 -12.70
C GLN A 224 25.56 -10.90 -11.41
N LYS A 225 26.86 -11.19 -11.41
CA LYS A 225 27.58 -11.52 -10.16
C LYS A 225 27.58 -10.36 -9.16
N LEU A 226 27.75 -9.12 -9.65
CA LEU A 226 27.68 -7.91 -8.83
C LEU A 226 26.28 -7.68 -8.25
N ARG A 227 25.23 -8.06 -8.98
CA ARG A 227 23.83 -8.02 -8.50
C ARG A 227 23.68 -8.81 -7.20
N TYR A 228 24.22 -10.02 -7.12
CA TYR A 228 24.19 -10.83 -5.90
C TYR A 228 24.99 -10.22 -4.75
N ALA A 229 26.10 -9.53 -5.05
CA ALA A 229 26.96 -8.92 -4.03
C ALA A 229 26.27 -7.79 -3.25
N GLN A 230 25.20 -7.20 -3.77
CA GLN A 230 24.41 -6.18 -3.07
C GLN A 230 23.78 -6.72 -1.77
N THR A 231 23.52 -8.03 -1.71
CA THR A 231 22.95 -8.70 -0.52
C THR A 231 23.92 -8.82 0.65
N ASN A 232 25.23 -8.60 0.45
CA ASN A 232 26.24 -8.72 1.52
C ASN A 232 26.04 -7.71 2.66
N SER A 233 25.28 -6.64 2.41
CA SER A 233 24.95 -5.62 3.41
C SER A 233 23.66 -5.91 4.20
N CYS A 234 22.96 -7.00 3.88
CA CYS A 234 21.67 -7.37 4.47
C CYS A 234 21.85 -8.30 5.68
N ALA A 235 21.08 -8.06 6.74
CA ALA A 235 20.94 -9.00 7.84
C ALA A 235 19.96 -10.12 7.50
N PHE A 236 20.27 -11.36 7.88
CA PHE A 236 19.40 -12.52 7.66
C PHE A 236 18.96 -13.12 9.00
N ASN A 237 17.68 -12.97 9.31
CA ASN A 237 17.06 -13.43 10.55
C ASN A 237 15.94 -14.43 10.27
N PHE A 238 15.46 -15.14 11.30
CA PHE A 238 14.31 -16.02 11.16
C PHE A 238 13.43 -15.96 12.41
N ASN A 239 12.14 -16.28 12.25
CA ASN A 239 11.20 -16.35 13.35
C ASN A 239 10.12 -17.42 13.10
N VAL A 240 9.79 -18.19 14.14
CA VAL A 240 8.67 -19.12 14.14
C VAL A 240 7.48 -18.48 14.85
N ILE A 241 6.39 -18.32 14.13
CA ILE A 241 5.16 -17.69 14.60
C ILE A 241 4.20 -18.78 15.07
N LEU A 242 3.79 -18.72 16.34
CA LEU A 242 2.68 -19.52 16.83
C LEU A 242 1.38 -18.96 16.25
N TYR A 243 0.54 -19.84 15.69
CA TYR A 243 -0.70 -19.44 15.03
C TYR A 243 -1.61 -18.59 15.92
N ASP A 244 -1.72 -18.92 17.21
CA ASP A 244 -2.50 -18.15 18.20
C ASP A 244 -2.00 -16.70 18.37
N ASN A 245 -0.74 -16.42 18.01
CA ASN A 245 -0.10 -15.11 18.10
C ASN A 245 0.16 -14.50 16.71
N LEU A 246 -0.43 -15.04 15.64
CA LEU A 246 -0.14 -14.63 14.27
C LEU A 246 -0.44 -13.15 14.04
N GLU A 247 -1.62 -12.69 14.46
CA GLU A 247 -2.04 -11.30 14.30
C GLU A 247 -1.14 -10.33 15.08
N SER A 248 -0.94 -10.59 16.38
CA SER A 248 -0.12 -9.73 17.22
C SER A 248 1.33 -9.66 16.73
N THR A 249 1.87 -10.76 16.21
CA THR A 249 3.23 -10.80 15.65
C THR A 249 3.33 -9.98 14.36
N ILE A 250 2.38 -10.14 13.43
CA ILE A 250 2.35 -9.37 12.17
C ILE A 250 2.20 -7.87 12.44
N VAL A 251 1.34 -7.49 13.40
CA VAL A 251 1.15 -6.08 13.79
C VAL A 251 2.43 -5.49 14.36
N ASN A 252 3.20 -6.25 15.14
CA ASN A 252 4.45 -5.79 15.71
C ASN A 252 5.51 -5.49 14.65
N TYR A 253 5.53 -6.22 13.52
CA TYR A 253 6.45 -5.93 12.41
C TYR A 253 6.23 -4.55 11.78
N LYS A 254 5.06 -3.93 11.99
CA LYS A 254 4.71 -2.60 11.47
C LYS A 254 5.41 -1.44 12.23
N THR A 255 6.35 -1.70 13.14
CA THR A 255 6.92 -0.62 14.00
C THR A 255 7.85 0.34 13.25
N ARG A 256 7.24 1.47 12.85
CA ARG A 256 7.75 2.85 12.69
C ARG A 256 9.06 3.06 11.91
N SER A 257 8.86 3.38 10.63
CA SER A 257 9.73 4.09 9.64
C SER A 257 10.22 3.26 8.46
N GLU A 258 10.13 1.93 8.55
CA GLU A 258 10.59 1.01 7.52
C GLU A 258 9.47 0.54 6.58
N LEU A 259 9.82 0.22 5.34
CA LEU A 259 8.92 -0.48 4.42
C LEU A 259 8.98 -1.98 4.75
N CYS A 260 7.83 -2.61 4.97
CA CYS A 260 7.75 -4.04 5.26
C CYS A 260 7.13 -4.74 4.05
N ILE A 261 7.89 -5.59 3.36
CA ILE A 261 7.41 -6.40 2.24
C ILE A 261 7.12 -7.80 2.75
N PHE A 262 5.91 -8.31 2.53
CA PHE A 262 5.54 -9.67 2.88
C PHE A 262 5.47 -10.52 1.61
N ASP A 263 6.40 -11.46 1.49
CA ASP A 263 6.44 -12.43 0.40
C ASP A 263 5.74 -13.72 0.81
N ILE A 264 4.65 -14.04 0.12
CA ILE A 264 3.87 -15.25 0.39
C ILE A 264 4.09 -16.35 -0.65
N SER A 265 5.13 -16.26 -1.48
CA SER A 265 5.42 -17.24 -2.54
C SER A 265 5.60 -18.64 -1.97
N GLY A 266 6.21 -18.72 -0.79
CA GLY A 266 6.43 -19.96 -0.03
C GLY A 266 5.40 -20.22 1.05
N LEU A 267 4.25 -19.54 1.12
CA LEU A 267 3.28 -19.73 2.20
C LEU A 267 2.40 -20.99 1.99
N VAL A 268 2.17 -21.78 3.04
CA VAL A 268 1.24 -22.92 2.98
C VAL A 268 -0.18 -22.43 2.66
N LYS A 269 -0.86 -23.10 1.73
CA LYS A 269 -2.25 -22.79 1.34
C LYS A 269 -3.22 -22.66 2.53
N SER A 270 -3.02 -23.44 3.59
CA SER A 270 -3.87 -23.43 4.79
C SER A 270 -3.79 -22.13 5.59
N PHE A 271 -2.69 -21.38 5.48
CA PHE A 271 -2.49 -20.10 6.19
C PHE A 271 -2.61 -18.90 5.27
N MET A 272 -2.67 -19.10 3.95
CA MET A 272 -2.65 -18.03 2.97
C MET A 272 -3.79 -17.02 3.15
N LEU A 273 -5.02 -17.52 3.36
CA LEU A 273 -6.18 -16.66 3.54
C LEU A 273 -6.10 -15.87 4.85
N ASP A 274 -5.68 -16.51 5.94
CA ASP A 274 -5.59 -15.88 7.26
C ASP A 274 -4.50 -14.80 7.29
N VAL A 275 -3.28 -15.14 6.83
CA VAL A 275 -2.16 -14.19 6.74
C VAL A 275 -2.53 -13.02 5.86
N TYR A 276 -3.10 -13.28 4.68
CA TYR A 276 -3.54 -12.22 3.77
C TYR A 276 -4.57 -11.31 4.45
N THR A 277 -5.59 -11.88 5.09
CA THR A 277 -6.66 -11.14 5.76
C THR A 277 -6.10 -10.28 6.89
N ILE A 278 -5.20 -10.82 7.72
CA ILE A 278 -4.55 -10.09 8.81
C ILE A 278 -3.74 -8.91 8.27
N LEU A 279 -2.92 -9.13 7.23
CA LEU A 279 -2.12 -8.08 6.60
C LEU A 279 -3.02 -6.96 6.05
N ARG A 280 -4.12 -7.32 5.35
CA ARG A 280 -5.08 -6.35 4.78
C ARG A 280 -5.81 -5.55 5.87
N THR A 281 -6.37 -6.22 6.89
CA THR A 281 -7.10 -5.56 7.98
C THR A 281 -6.19 -4.59 8.75
N ASN A 282 -4.89 -4.86 8.78
CA ASN A 282 -3.90 -3.99 9.42
C ASN A 282 -3.27 -2.96 8.47
N ASN A 283 -3.85 -2.71 7.28
CA ASN A 283 -3.37 -1.76 6.28
C ASN A 283 -1.90 -2.00 5.87
N ILE A 284 -1.53 -3.26 5.69
CA ILE A 284 -0.24 -3.66 5.11
C ILE A 284 -0.52 -4.01 3.65
N ASP A 285 -0.03 -3.15 2.76
CA ASP A 285 -0.34 -3.23 1.33
C ASP A 285 0.76 -3.96 0.53
N GLU A 286 1.98 -4.01 1.06
CA GLU A 286 3.14 -4.57 0.38
C GLU A 286 3.16 -6.11 0.51
N ILE A 287 2.18 -6.77 -0.09
CA ILE A 287 2.03 -8.23 -0.12
C ILE A 287 2.29 -8.74 -1.53
N TYR A 288 3.30 -9.60 -1.66
CA TYR A 288 3.84 -10.01 -2.96
C TYR A 288 3.96 -11.52 -3.10
N THR A 289 4.00 -11.96 -4.35
CA THR A 289 4.35 -13.33 -4.75
C THR A 289 5.27 -13.28 -5.97
N PHE A 290 6.31 -14.10 -5.97
CA PHE A 290 7.23 -14.26 -7.09
C PHE A 290 6.75 -15.40 -7.99
N GLU A 291 6.36 -15.06 -9.21
CA GLU A 291 5.81 -15.99 -10.19
C GLU A 291 6.76 -16.14 -11.37
N ILE A 292 7.13 -17.39 -11.70
CA ILE A 292 7.80 -17.70 -12.97
C ILE A 292 6.72 -18.04 -13.99
N LYS A 293 6.66 -17.25 -15.06
CA LYS A 293 5.65 -17.33 -16.13
C LYS A 293 6.09 -18.13 -17.35
N ARG A 294 7.37 -18.50 -17.43
CA ARG A 294 7.89 -19.35 -18.51
C ARG A 294 7.11 -20.67 -18.61
N LYS A 295 6.96 -21.18 -19.83
CA LYS A 295 6.33 -22.48 -20.10
C LYS A 295 7.21 -23.61 -19.54
N GLY A 296 6.91 -24.05 -18.32
CA GLY A 296 7.62 -25.12 -17.63
C GLY A 296 8.63 -24.60 -16.60
N ARG A 297 8.79 -25.37 -15.53
CA ARG A 297 9.76 -25.13 -14.45
C ARG A 297 10.89 -26.14 -14.57
N TYR A 298 12.12 -25.67 -14.42
CA TYR A 298 13.29 -26.56 -14.44
C TYR A 298 13.70 -26.99 -13.03
N TYR A 299 13.30 -26.23 -12.00
CA TYR A 299 13.64 -26.51 -10.59
C TYR A 299 15.15 -26.61 -10.35
N ASP A 300 15.91 -25.75 -11.02
CA ASP A 300 17.36 -25.62 -10.89
C ASP A 300 17.83 -24.18 -11.20
N ASP A 301 19.14 -24.02 -11.40
CA ASP A 301 19.79 -22.73 -11.67
C ASP A 301 19.16 -21.94 -12.84
N ARG A 302 18.49 -22.60 -13.79
CA ARG A 302 17.81 -21.95 -14.92
C ARG A 302 16.56 -21.19 -14.53
N ASP A 303 16.00 -21.44 -13.35
CA ASP A 303 14.86 -20.73 -12.78
C ASP A 303 15.30 -19.54 -11.89
N LEU A 304 16.60 -19.26 -11.78
CA LEU A 304 17.10 -18.06 -11.08
C LEU A 304 16.97 -16.80 -11.93
N ILE A 305 16.74 -15.68 -11.25
CA ILE A 305 16.40 -14.37 -11.86
C ILE A 305 17.40 -13.84 -12.90
N HIS A 306 18.68 -14.23 -12.84
CA HIS A 306 19.68 -13.85 -13.87
C HIS A 306 19.52 -14.59 -15.20
N ASN A 307 18.80 -15.71 -15.19
CA ASN A 307 18.45 -16.52 -16.37
C ASN A 307 17.03 -16.25 -16.87
N LEU A 308 16.33 -15.29 -16.26
CA LEU A 308 14.96 -14.91 -16.61
C LEU A 308 14.94 -13.50 -17.19
N SER A 309 14.27 -13.33 -18.32
CA SER A 309 14.10 -12.04 -18.99
C SER A 309 12.82 -11.33 -18.54
N LEU A 310 12.99 -10.13 -17.99
CA LEU A 310 11.89 -9.18 -17.75
C LEU A 310 11.21 -8.78 -19.06
N ASP A 311 12.00 -8.51 -20.11
CA ASP A 311 11.51 -8.08 -21.43
C ASP A 311 10.64 -9.14 -22.12
N HIS A 312 10.86 -10.41 -21.78
CA HIS A 312 10.06 -11.53 -22.27
C HIS A 312 8.99 -11.99 -21.27
N ASN A 313 8.79 -11.25 -20.18
CA ASN A 313 7.78 -11.53 -19.15
C ASN A 313 7.90 -12.97 -18.61
N GLU A 314 9.14 -13.44 -18.42
CA GLU A 314 9.42 -14.81 -17.94
C GLU A 314 9.19 -14.96 -16.43
N TYR A 315 9.14 -13.85 -15.70
CA TYR A 315 8.75 -13.79 -14.30
C TYR A 315 8.05 -12.47 -13.96
N GLU A 316 7.36 -12.44 -12.83
CA GLU A 316 6.80 -11.23 -12.25
C GLU A 316 6.84 -11.30 -10.72
N TYR A 317 7.14 -10.17 -10.07
CA TYR A 317 6.91 -10.01 -8.64
C TYR A 317 5.58 -9.31 -8.42
N VAL A 318 4.53 -10.11 -8.26
CA VAL A 318 3.14 -9.67 -8.36
C VAL A 318 2.68 -9.11 -7.01
N PRO A 319 2.31 -7.81 -6.93
CA PRO A 319 1.58 -7.29 -5.78
C PRO A 319 0.17 -7.88 -5.79
N LEU A 320 -0.17 -8.68 -4.79
CA LEU A 320 -1.43 -9.43 -4.76
C LEU A 320 -2.66 -8.53 -4.80
N ILE A 321 -2.57 -7.33 -4.22
CA ILE A 321 -3.64 -6.33 -4.23
C ILE A 321 -4.01 -5.91 -5.66
N LYS A 322 -3.03 -5.84 -6.55
CA LYS A 322 -3.24 -5.40 -7.94
C LYS A 322 -3.56 -6.54 -8.89
N SER A 323 -3.51 -7.79 -8.42
CA SER A 323 -3.81 -8.95 -9.28
C SER A 323 -5.27 -8.89 -9.76
N SER A 324 -5.53 -9.29 -11.00
CA SER A 324 -6.85 -9.21 -11.63
C SER A 324 -7.92 -10.08 -10.94
N TYR A 325 -7.48 -11.14 -10.25
CA TYR A 325 -8.33 -12.06 -9.48
C TYR A 325 -8.74 -11.46 -8.14
N ILE A 326 -7.82 -10.78 -7.46
CA ILE A 326 -8.02 -10.20 -6.13
C ILE A 326 -8.63 -8.80 -6.24
N SER A 327 -8.25 -7.99 -7.23
CA SER A 327 -8.90 -6.68 -7.49
C SER A 327 -10.40 -6.78 -7.80
N LYS A 328 -10.86 -7.93 -8.31
CA LYS A 328 -12.28 -8.23 -8.57
C LYS A 328 -13.00 -8.95 -7.42
N SER A 329 -12.27 -9.67 -6.56
CA SER A 329 -12.83 -10.47 -5.46
C SER A 329 -12.65 -9.85 -4.07
N LEU A 330 -11.77 -8.86 -3.95
CA LEU A 330 -11.67 -8.03 -2.76
C LEU A 330 -12.90 -7.15 -2.69
N ILE A 331 -13.69 -7.43 -1.66
CA ILE A 331 -14.30 -6.45 -0.77
C ILE A 331 -13.37 -5.24 -0.72
N ILE A 332 -13.74 -4.26 -1.53
CA ILE A 332 -13.14 -2.96 -1.74
C ILE A 332 -12.76 -2.37 -0.37
N SER A 333 -11.47 -2.31 -0.08
CA SER A 333 -10.92 -1.42 0.95
C SER A 333 -10.72 0.01 0.41
N SER A 334 -11.14 0.27 -0.84
CA SER A 334 -11.30 1.62 -1.39
C SER A 334 -12.66 2.27 -1.07
N SER A 335 -13.38 1.75 -0.08
CA SER A 335 -14.64 2.29 0.44
C SER A 335 -14.62 2.45 1.96
N ASN A 336 -13.48 2.84 2.55
CA ASN A 336 -13.48 3.23 3.97
C ASN A 336 -14.39 4.44 4.27
N ASP A 337 -14.87 5.17 3.25
CA ASP A 337 -15.93 6.16 3.43
C ASP A 337 -17.34 5.60 3.19
N SER A 338 -17.56 4.72 2.19
CA SER A 338 -18.91 4.24 1.85
C SER A 338 -19.35 2.93 2.53
N LEU A 339 -18.43 2.02 2.90
CA LEU A 339 -18.74 0.86 3.75
C LEU A 339 -18.90 1.26 5.22
N ASN A 340 -18.13 2.24 5.70
CA ASN A 340 -18.39 2.83 7.02
C ASN A 340 -19.77 3.50 7.04
N LEU A 341 -20.19 4.20 5.97
CA LEU A 341 -21.56 4.72 5.89
C LEU A 341 -22.61 3.60 5.96
N GLY A 342 -22.45 2.49 5.23
CA GLY A 342 -23.41 1.37 5.26
C GLY A 342 -23.45 0.62 6.59
N TYR A 343 -22.28 0.38 7.21
CA TYR A 343 -22.18 -0.27 8.52
C TYR A 343 -22.66 0.64 9.66
N VAL A 344 -22.29 1.92 9.63
CA VAL A 344 -22.79 2.95 10.55
C VAL A 344 -24.29 3.14 10.38
N ASP A 345 -24.82 3.10 9.15
CA ASP A 345 -26.27 3.17 8.91
C ASP A 345 -26.99 1.91 9.43
N THR A 346 -26.39 0.72 9.27
CA THR A 346 -26.95 -0.53 9.82
C THR A 346 -26.93 -0.54 11.35
N ILE A 347 -25.82 -0.11 11.96
CA ILE A 347 -25.71 0.06 13.41
C ILE A 347 -26.68 1.14 13.90
N ASN A 348 -26.79 2.28 13.22
CA ASN A 348 -27.73 3.32 13.58
C ASN A 348 -29.18 2.84 13.48
N LYS A 349 -29.53 2.05 12.47
CA LYS A 349 -30.85 1.40 12.34
C LYS A 349 -31.11 0.41 13.46
N LEU A 350 -30.12 -0.39 13.87
CA LEU A 350 -30.24 -1.30 15.01
C LEU A 350 -30.39 -0.55 16.34
N ILE A 351 -29.57 0.48 16.56
CA ILE A 351 -29.67 1.37 17.73
C ILE A 351 -31.05 2.03 17.75
N GLU A 352 -31.53 2.50 16.60
CA GLU A 352 -32.84 3.12 16.48
C GLU A 352 -33.96 2.13 16.79
N SER A 353 -33.97 0.95 16.16
CA SER A 353 -34.95 -0.11 16.40
C SER A 353 -35.00 -0.53 17.86
N TYR A 354 -33.84 -0.76 18.47
CA TYR A 354 -33.76 -1.16 19.87
C TYR A 354 -34.18 -0.02 20.83
N SER A 355 -33.85 1.22 20.50
CA SER A 355 -34.30 2.38 21.28
C SER A 355 -35.81 2.60 21.15
N ASP A 356 -36.38 2.27 19.99
CA ASP A 356 -37.82 2.30 19.70
C ASP A 356 -38.57 1.26 20.55
N GLU A 357 -38.13 0.00 20.52
CA GLU A 357 -38.68 -1.08 21.32
C GLU A 357 -38.58 -0.80 22.82
N PHE A 358 -37.43 -0.29 23.27
CA PHE A 358 -37.23 0.12 24.66
C PHE A 358 -38.24 1.20 25.09
N ALA A 359 -38.46 2.23 24.27
CA ALA A 359 -39.40 3.30 24.58
C ALA A 359 -40.84 2.77 24.65
N ARG A 360 -41.25 1.91 23.71
CA ARG A 360 -42.59 1.27 23.71
C ARG A 360 -42.80 0.41 24.94
N PHE A 361 -41.82 -0.40 25.31
CA PHE A 361 -41.89 -1.25 26.50
C PHE A 361 -42.10 -0.44 27.78
N TRP A 362 -41.33 0.64 27.97
CA TRP A 362 -41.47 1.48 29.16
C TRP A 362 -42.77 2.28 29.19
N LEU A 363 -43.26 2.75 28.04
CA LEU A 363 -44.59 3.37 27.97
C LEU A 363 -45.70 2.39 28.34
N LEU A 364 -45.59 1.12 27.91
CA LEU A 364 -46.54 0.09 28.27
C LEU A 364 -46.53 -0.17 29.78
N ILE A 365 -45.35 -0.19 30.42
CA ILE A 365 -45.25 -0.29 31.88
C ILE A 365 -45.91 0.92 32.55
N ILE A 366 -45.62 2.14 32.12
CA ILE A 366 -46.20 3.37 32.69
C ILE A 366 -47.73 3.34 32.55
N PHE A 367 -48.23 2.93 31.39
CA PHE A 367 -49.67 2.78 31.13
C PHE A 367 -50.31 1.72 32.05
N LEU A 368 -49.69 0.53 32.18
CA LEU A 368 -50.19 -0.51 33.07
C LEU A 368 -50.26 -0.02 34.51
N VAL A 369 -49.22 0.65 35.01
CA VAL A 369 -49.21 1.23 36.36
C VAL A 369 -50.35 2.23 36.52
N ALA A 370 -50.56 3.12 35.54
CA ALA A 370 -51.65 4.10 35.58
C ALA A 370 -53.04 3.43 35.61
N VAL A 371 -53.25 2.41 34.78
CA VAL A 371 -54.50 1.63 34.74
C VAL A 371 -54.73 0.89 36.04
N THR A 372 -53.69 0.27 36.62
CA THR A 372 -53.79 -0.43 37.91
C THR A 372 -54.17 0.55 39.02
N VAL A 373 -53.56 1.74 39.06
CA VAL A 373 -53.93 2.78 40.03
C VAL A 373 -55.39 3.21 39.84
N LEU A 374 -55.84 3.44 38.61
CA LEU A 374 -57.24 3.78 38.33
C LEU A 374 -58.20 2.66 38.73
N ALA A 375 -57.86 1.41 38.43
CA ALA A 375 -58.68 0.25 38.79
C ALA A 375 -58.81 0.10 40.31
N ILE A 376 -57.71 0.29 41.05
CA ILE A 376 -57.73 0.31 42.52
C ILE A 376 -58.64 1.42 43.03
N CYS A 377 -58.54 2.63 42.48
CA CYS A 377 -59.43 3.74 42.84
C CYS A 377 -60.90 3.37 42.60
N VAL A 378 -61.23 2.78 41.45
CA VAL A 378 -62.61 2.36 41.14
C VAL A 378 -63.11 1.28 42.10
N ILE A 379 -62.30 0.26 42.40
CA ILE A 379 -62.65 -0.81 43.34
C ILE A 379 -62.96 -0.23 44.73
N ILE A 380 -62.13 0.70 45.20
CA ILE A 380 -62.33 1.37 46.48
C ILE A 380 -63.65 2.17 46.49
N VAL A 381 -63.94 2.92 45.42
CA VAL A 381 -65.20 3.68 45.29
C VAL A 381 -66.43 2.76 45.31
N ILE A 382 -66.35 1.60 44.64
CA ILE A 382 -67.46 0.63 44.57
C ILE A 382 -67.71 -0.04 45.92
N ASN A 383 -66.66 -0.42 46.65
CA ASN A 383 -66.80 -1.19 47.89
C ASN A 383 -67.15 -0.36 49.12
N ASP A 384 -66.48 0.79 49.34
CA ASP A 384 -66.61 1.57 50.58
C ASP A 384 -67.44 2.85 50.40
N GLY A 385 -67.89 3.14 49.19
CA GLY A 385 -68.56 4.39 48.83
C GLY A 385 -67.59 5.57 48.72
N TRP A 386 -68.07 6.67 48.14
CA TRP A 386 -67.28 7.88 47.89
C TRP A 386 -66.70 8.54 49.16
N SER A 387 -67.26 8.22 50.33
CA SER A 387 -66.95 8.86 51.62
C SER A 387 -65.51 8.69 52.08
N TRP A 388 -64.83 7.59 51.71
CA TRP A 388 -63.42 7.39 52.08
C TRP A 388 -62.44 8.17 51.18
N LEU A 389 -62.78 8.31 49.89
CA LEU A 389 -61.97 9.03 48.91
C LEU A 389 -62.22 10.55 48.91
N GLU A 390 -63.41 10.98 49.32
CA GLU A 390 -63.84 12.38 49.37
C GLU A 390 -62.82 13.34 50.03
N PRO A 391 -62.25 13.03 51.23
CA PRO A 391 -61.28 13.92 51.88
C PRO A 391 -59.96 14.02 51.11
N TRP A 392 -59.61 12.97 50.37
CA TRP A 392 -58.36 12.86 49.62
C TRP A 392 -58.48 13.33 48.19
N THR A 393 -59.68 13.55 47.66
CA THR A 393 -59.89 14.05 46.29
C THR A 393 -59.28 15.43 46.06
N PHE A 394 -59.26 16.28 47.10
CA PHE A 394 -58.56 17.58 47.08
C PHE A 394 -57.03 17.47 47.10
N LEU A 395 -56.49 16.32 47.52
CA LEU A 395 -55.05 15.96 47.46
C LEU A 395 -54.72 15.06 46.25
N GLY A 396 -55.75 14.44 45.66
CA GLY A 396 -55.67 13.38 44.65
C GLY A 396 -55.82 13.88 43.22
N LEU A 397 -55.38 13.04 42.28
CA LEU A 397 -55.26 13.21 40.82
C LEU A 397 -54.67 14.55 40.33
N GLY A 398 -55.26 15.70 40.64
CA GLY A 398 -54.73 17.02 40.30
C GLY A 398 -53.38 17.33 40.98
N PRO A 399 -53.33 17.45 42.33
CA PRO A 399 -52.09 17.74 43.03
C PRO A 399 -51.08 16.60 42.97
N ALA A 400 -51.53 15.35 42.92
CA ALA A 400 -50.64 14.19 42.77
C ALA A 400 -49.83 14.24 41.46
N LEU A 401 -50.46 14.60 40.34
CA LEU A 401 -49.75 14.82 39.07
C LEU A 401 -48.77 16.00 39.17
N TYR A 402 -49.15 17.07 39.88
CA TYR A 402 -48.27 18.21 40.15
C TYR A 402 -47.07 17.85 41.05
N VAL A 403 -47.26 17.03 42.09
CA VAL A 403 -46.20 16.56 42.99
C VAL A 403 -45.26 15.61 42.27
N VAL A 404 -45.77 14.70 41.44
CA VAL A 404 -44.93 13.84 40.59
C VAL A 404 -44.14 14.69 39.59
N ALA A 405 -44.78 15.66 38.93
CA ALA A 405 -44.10 16.60 38.04
C ALA A 405 -43.04 17.44 38.77
N LEU A 406 -43.33 17.89 39.99
CA LEU A 406 -42.41 18.66 40.84
C LEU A 406 -41.22 17.81 41.30
N LEU A 407 -41.43 16.58 41.77
CA LEU A 407 -40.37 15.67 42.20
C LEU A 407 -39.45 15.33 41.03
N VAL A 408 -39.99 15.07 39.85
CA VAL A 408 -39.15 14.90 38.65
C VAL A 408 -38.41 16.18 38.30
N ARG A 409 -39.04 17.35 38.41
CA ARG A 409 -38.38 18.63 38.17
C ARG A 409 -37.23 18.88 39.17
N ILE A 410 -37.37 18.49 40.43
CA ILE A 410 -36.35 18.64 41.47
C ILE A 410 -35.16 17.70 41.20
N PHE A 411 -35.42 16.40 40.96
CA PHE A 411 -34.36 15.41 40.79
C PHE A 411 -33.68 15.47 39.42
N TRP A 412 -34.42 15.80 38.36
CA TRP A 412 -33.91 15.82 36.99
C TRP A 412 -33.76 17.23 36.38
N LYS A 413 -34.08 18.30 37.12
CA LYS A 413 -33.95 19.72 36.71
C LYS A 413 -34.59 20.06 35.36
N ARG A 414 -35.68 19.37 34.97
CA ARG A 414 -36.31 19.52 33.65
C ARG A 414 -37.83 19.48 33.72
N GLU A 415 -38.49 20.22 32.84
CA GLU A 415 -39.95 20.16 32.68
C GLU A 415 -40.37 18.79 32.15
N LEU A 416 -41.44 18.24 32.75
CA LEU A 416 -42.04 17.00 32.31
C LEU A 416 -43.35 17.33 31.60
N SER A 417 -43.41 17.12 30.29
CA SER A 417 -44.68 16.98 29.61
C SER A 417 -45.15 15.55 29.81
N VAL A 418 -46.38 15.38 30.29
CA VAL A 418 -47.05 14.08 30.44
C VAL A 418 -47.57 13.55 29.09
N ASN A 419 -47.33 14.30 28.00
CA ASN A 419 -47.67 13.85 26.66
C ASN A 419 -46.92 12.51 26.37
N PRO A 420 -47.65 11.41 26.05
CA PRO A 420 -47.06 10.12 25.72
C PRO A 420 -46.00 10.21 24.62
N ASP A 421 -46.21 11.06 23.61
CA ASP A 421 -45.27 11.27 22.50
C ASP A 421 -43.98 11.95 22.99
N PHE A 422 -44.09 12.84 23.97
CA PHE A 422 -42.92 13.50 24.57
C PHE A 422 -42.11 12.50 25.40
N LEU A 423 -42.77 11.67 26.19
CA LEU A 423 -42.12 10.61 26.98
C LEU A 423 -41.47 9.56 26.08
N TYR A 424 -42.16 9.16 25.00
CA TYR A 424 -41.64 8.25 23.98
C TYR A 424 -40.31 8.73 23.40
N ASN A 425 -40.31 9.93 22.83
CA ASN A 425 -39.15 10.51 22.17
C ASN A 425 -38.00 10.69 23.15
N ARG A 426 -38.30 11.06 24.40
CA ARG A 426 -37.29 11.25 25.44
C ARG A 426 -36.64 9.93 25.86
N LEU A 427 -37.41 8.86 26.04
CA LEU A 427 -36.90 7.52 26.34
C LEU A 427 -36.06 6.97 25.19
N LYS A 428 -36.53 7.13 23.95
CA LYS A 428 -35.81 6.74 22.73
C LYS A 428 -34.47 7.45 22.62
N VAL A 429 -34.45 8.79 22.76
CA VAL A 429 -33.21 9.60 22.69
C VAL A 429 -32.25 9.25 23.83
N TRP A 430 -32.75 9.10 25.05
CA TRP A 430 -31.93 8.73 26.20
C TRP A 430 -31.25 7.37 26.00
N LYS A 431 -32.00 6.36 25.55
CA LYS A 431 -31.47 5.01 25.31
C LYS A 431 -30.48 4.99 24.15
N SER A 432 -30.79 5.67 23.05
CA SER A 432 -29.89 5.81 21.90
C SER A 432 -28.55 6.43 22.30
N LYS A 433 -28.58 7.52 23.07
CA LYS A 433 -27.36 8.19 23.55
C LYS A 433 -26.52 7.28 24.45
N LYS A 434 -27.16 6.54 25.37
CA LYS A 434 -26.46 5.62 26.26
C LYS A 434 -25.77 4.49 25.49
N ILE A 435 -26.46 3.90 24.50
CA ILE A 435 -25.88 2.84 23.66
C ILE A 435 -24.69 3.36 22.86
N LYS A 436 -24.78 4.57 22.29
CA LYS A 436 -23.66 5.19 21.57
C LYS A 436 -22.45 5.42 22.48
N GLN A 437 -22.67 5.86 23.71
CA GLN A 437 -21.61 6.01 24.71
C GLN A 437 -20.97 4.67 25.09
N ASP A 438 -21.77 3.62 25.33
CA ASP A 438 -21.28 2.30 25.71
C ASP A 438 -20.48 1.63 24.57
N LEU A 439 -20.78 1.96 23.31
CA LEU A 439 -20.10 1.44 22.12
C LEU A 439 -18.91 2.30 21.64
N ASN A 440 -18.59 3.40 22.32
CA ASN A 440 -17.60 4.40 21.85
C ASN A 440 -17.87 4.91 20.41
N ILE A 441 -19.13 5.00 20.01
CA ILE A 441 -19.54 5.54 18.71
C ILE A 441 -19.86 7.01 18.91
N ASN A 442 -19.02 7.91 18.37
CA ASN A 442 -19.23 9.36 18.42
C ASN A 442 -20.37 9.83 17.51
#